data_AF-A0AAN4HBK8-F1
#
_entry.id   AF-A0AAN4HBK8-F1
#
_cell.length_a   1.000
_cell.length_b   1.000
_cell.length_c   1.000
_cell.angle_alpha   90.00
_cell.angle_beta   90.00
_cell.angle_gamma   90.00
#
_symmetry.space_group_name_H-M   'P 1'
#
loop_
_entity.id
_entity.type
_entity.pdbx_description
1 polymer ?
#
loop_
_entity_poly.entity_id
_entity_poly.type
_entity_poly.pdbx_seq_one_letter_code
_entity_poly.pdbx_strand_id
1 'polypeptide(L)'
;MEIVSSVQNALAITLTALFKPGNCIATGLYMYSTFIDLAKMLHIQLVPIQGDEFGMLPDELGKQCSQLDIHGIFLMSSCSNPTTIMIANFRKKELAVIIRKHHLILIEDDIHAFLTTGIIFDYQQPMSNILLEQSV
;
A
#
# COMPACT_ATOMS: atom_id res chain seq x y z
N MET A 1 -10.31 19.74 -8.72
CA MET A 1 -10.12 19.81 -7.26
C MET A 1 -11.40 19.28 -6.63
N GLU A 2 -11.50 17.97 -6.45
CA GLU A 2 -12.64 17.38 -5.74
C GLU A 2 -12.35 17.41 -4.24
N ILE A 3 -13.23 18.06 -3.49
CA ILE A 3 -13.21 18.10 -2.03
C ILE A 3 -13.95 16.85 -1.57
N VAL A 4 -13.21 15.81 -1.20
CA VAL A 4 -13.81 14.57 -0.72
C VAL A 4 -14.01 14.66 0.79
N SER A 5 -15.25 14.46 1.25
CA SER A 5 -15.69 14.76 2.62
C SER A 5 -15.19 13.78 3.71
N SER A 6 -14.48 12.71 3.32
CA SER A 6 -13.80 11.78 4.24
C SER A 6 -12.73 10.98 3.50
N VAL A 7 -11.69 10.52 4.22
CA VAL A 7 -10.63 9.63 3.66
C VAL A 7 -11.22 8.36 3.05
N GLN A 8 -12.31 7.84 3.63
CA GLN A 8 -13.02 6.67 3.10
C GLN A 8 -13.65 6.92 1.74
N ASN A 9 -14.27 8.09 1.54
CA ASN A 9 -14.84 8.45 0.24
C ASN A 9 -13.73 8.64 -0.81
N ALA A 10 -12.59 9.24 -0.42
CA ALA A 10 -11.46 9.39 -1.33
C ALA A 10 -10.92 8.01 -1.75
N LEU A 11 -10.73 7.11 -0.79
CA LEU A 11 -10.28 5.75 -1.04
C LEU A 11 -11.26 4.96 -1.91
N ALA A 12 -12.58 5.08 -1.68
CA ALA A 12 -13.59 4.42 -2.49
C ALA A 12 -13.60 4.92 -3.94
N ILE A 13 -13.42 6.22 -4.16
CA ILE A 13 -13.29 6.81 -5.50
C ILE A 13 -12.01 6.30 -6.18
N THR A 14 -10.88 6.33 -5.49
CA THR A 14 -9.61 5.82 -6.02
C THR A 14 -9.71 4.35 -6.40
N LEU A 15 -10.29 3.51 -5.52
CA LEU A 15 -10.43 2.08 -5.79
C LEU A 15 -11.37 1.80 -6.98
N THR A 16 -12.49 2.52 -7.09
CA THR A 16 -13.43 2.34 -8.20
C THR A 16 -12.91 2.90 -9.52
N ALA A 17 -12.05 3.92 -9.49
CA ALA A 17 -11.42 4.48 -10.69
C ALA A 17 -10.31 3.58 -11.24
N LEU A 18 -9.55 2.91 -10.37
CA LEU A 18 -8.33 2.18 -10.74
C LEU A 18 -8.51 0.66 -10.84
N PHE A 19 -9.49 0.10 -10.13
CA PHE A 19 -9.68 -1.34 -10.03
C PHE A 19 -11.07 -1.77 -10.50
N LYS A 20 -11.13 -3.00 -10.99
CA LYS A 20 -12.35 -3.67 -11.42
C LYS A 20 -12.69 -4.82 -10.46
N PRO A 21 -13.96 -5.22 -10.36
CA PRO A 21 -14.35 -6.47 -9.70
C PRO A 21 -13.49 -7.65 -10.18
N GLY A 22 -12.94 -8.41 -9.23
CA GLY A 22 -12.02 -9.52 -9.48
C GLY A 22 -10.53 -9.15 -9.53
N ASN A 23 -10.16 -7.86 -9.53
CA ASN A 23 -8.77 -7.46 -9.40
C ASN A 23 -8.21 -7.80 -8.01
N CYS A 24 -6.91 -8.09 -7.97
CA CYS A 24 -6.20 -8.42 -6.74
C CYS A 24 -5.33 -7.26 -6.26
N ILE A 25 -5.37 -6.96 -4.96
CA ILE A 25 -4.50 -5.98 -4.30
C ILE A 25 -3.69 -6.68 -3.21
N ALA A 26 -2.37 -6.54 -3.27
CA ALA A 26 -1.47 -6.99 -2.21
C ALA A 26 -1.58 -6.07 -0.99
N THR A 27 -1.70 -6.66 0.20
CA THR A 27 -1.79 -5.91 1.46
C THR A 27 -0.81 -6.45 2.49
N GLY A 28 -0.55 -5.68 3.55
CA GLY A 28 0.07 -6.24 4.76
C GLY A 28 -0.82 -7.30 5.41
N LEU A 29 -0.23 -8.17 6.23
CA LEU A 29 -0.94 -9.23 6.96
C LEU A 29 -2.02 -8.66 7.89
N TYR A 30 -1.77 -7.49 8.48
CA TYR A 30 -2.71 -6.79 9.34
C TYR A 30 -3.14 -5.49 8.65
N MET A 31 -4.45 -5.34 8.48
CA MET A 31 -5.10 -4.21 7.85
C MET A 31 -6.31 -3.78 8.68
N TYR A 32 -6.65 -2.48 8.61
CA TYR A 32 -7.82 -1.97 9.31
C TYR A 32 -9.12 -2.43 8.63
N SER A 33 -10.14 -2.72 9.44
CA SER A 33 -11.39 -3.35 8.99
C SER A 33 -12.10 -2.59 7.87
N THR A 34 -12.08 -1.27 7.90
CA THR A 34 -12.71 -0.42 6.88
C THR A 34 -12.17 -0.69 5.47
N PHE A 35 -10.86 -0.87 5.29
CA PHE A 35 -10.28 -1.18 3.98
C PHE A 35 -10.75 -2.55 3.48
N ILE A 36 -10.79 -3.52 4.40
CA ILE A 36 -11.25 -4.88 4.12
C ILE A 36 -12.72 -4.88 3.68
N ASP A 37 -13.57 -4.13 4.39
CA ASP A 37 -15.00 -4.04 4.09
C ASP A 37 -15.25 -3.33 2.75
N LEU A 38 -14.48 -2.27 2.46
CA LEU A 38 -14.54 -1.56 1.19
C LEU A 38 -14.11 -2.44 0.01
N ALA A 39 -12.99 -3.16 0.15
CA ALA A 39 -12.52 -4.09 -0.89
C ALA A 39 -13.54 -5.19 -1.18
N LYS A 40 -14.16 -5.76 -0.13
CA LYS A 40 -15.25 -6.73 -0.29
C LYS A 40 -16.44 -6.16 -1.05
N MET A 41 -16.88 -4.95 -0.70
CA MET A 41 -17.99 -4.26 -1.37
C MET A 41 -17.70 -4.02 -2.86
N LEU A 42 -16.44 -3.76 -3.21
CA LEU A 42 -16.00 -3.54 -4.58
C LEU A 42 -15.60 -4.83 -5.32
N HIS A 43 -15.78 -5.99 -4.69
CA HIS A 43 -15.35 -7.30 -5.21
C HIS A 43 -13.86 -7.37 -5.57
N ILE A 44 -13.02 -6.63 -4.84
CA ILE A 44 -11.57 -6.66 -4.95
C ILE A 44 -11.04 -7.76 -4.03
N GLN A 45 -10.14 -8.58 -4.54
CA GLN A 45 -9.49 -9.64 -3.77
C GLN A 45 -8.26 -9.08 -3.05
N LEU A 46 -8.20 -9.25 -1.73
CA LEU A 46 -7.03 -8.87 -0.93
C LEU A 46 -6.09 -10.06 -0.77
N VAL A 47 -4.83 -9.85 -1.13
CA VAL A 47 -3.76 -10.85 -1.03
C VAL A 47 -2.83 -10.45 0.11
N PRO A 48 -2.93 -11.09 1.29
CA PRO A 48 -2.07 -10.75 2.41
C PRO A 48 -0.65 -11.25 2.15
N ILE A 49 0.31 -10.33 2.21
CA ILE A 49 1.73 -10.62 2.04
C ILE A 49 2.40 -10.62 3.42
N GLN A 50 3.24 -11.62 3.66
CA GLN A 50 4.01 -11.72 4.89
C GLN A 50 5.01 -10.56 5.00
N GLY A 51 5.27 -10.14 6.23
CA GLY A 51 6.19 -9.07 6.55
C GLY A 51 7.00 -9.40 7.79
N ASP A 52 8.05 -8.63 8.00
CA ASP A 52 8.87 -8.63 9.22
C ASP A 52 8.74 -7.26 9.93
N GLU A 53 9.63 -7.01 10.89
CA GLU A 53 9.69 -5.76 11.65
C GLU A 53 9.97 -4.51 10.78
N PHE A 54 10.37 -4.69 9.52
CA PHE A 54 10.61 -3.63 8.54
C PHE A 54 9.49 -3.52 7.50
N GLY A 55 8.41 -4.29 7.64
CA GLY A 55 7.24 -4.28 6.77
C GLY A 55 7.17 -5.47 5.82
N MET A 56 6.41 -5.32 4.73
CA MET A 56 6.16 -6.39 3.75
C MET A 56 7.47 -6.94 3.17
N LEU A 57 7.59 -8.26 3.01
CA LEU A 57 8.76 -8.91 2.42
C LEU A 57 8.72 -8.83 0.87
N PRO A 58 9.76 -8.30 0.21
CA PRO A 58 9.78 -8.15 -1.25
C PRO A 58 9.73 -9.48 -2.01
N ASP A 59 10.41 -10.50 -1.48
CA ASP A 59 10.45 -11.84 -2.10
C ASP A 59 9.08 -12.52 -2.05
N GLU A 60 8.35 -12.37 -0.94
CA GLU A 60 6.98 -12.89 -0.84
C GLU A 60 6.02 -12.13 -1.75
N LEU A 61 6.15 -10.81 -1.87
CA LEU A 61 5.40 -10.03 -2.86
C LEU A 61 5.68 -10.53 -4.28
N GLY A 62 6.96 -10.66 -4.66
CA GLY A 62 7.35 -11.12 -6.00
C GLY A 62 6.86 -12.54 -6.31
N LYS A 63 6.87 -13.43 -5.32
CA LYS A 63 6.30 -14.78 -5.44
C LYS A 63 4.80 -14.73 -5.70
N GLN A 64 4.05 -13.94 -4.94
CA GLN A 64 2.60 -13.80 -5.14
C GLN A 64 2.27 -13.16 -6.49
N CYS A 65 3.00 -12.12 -6.92
CA CYS A 65 2.85 -11.53 -8.25
C CYS A 65 3.15 -12.50 -9.41
N SER A 66 3.90 -13.58 -9.15
CA SER A 66 4.19 -14.61 -10.15
C SER A 66 3.11 -15.71 -10.20
N GLN A 67 2.29 -15.83 -9.15
CA GLN A 67 1.25 -16.85 -9.01
C GLN A 67 -0.16 -16.29 -9.27
N LEU A 68 -0.36 -15.01 -8.95
CA LEU A 68 -1.62 -14.31 -9.03
C LEU A 68 -1.44 -13.06 -9.89
N ASP A 69 -2.51 -12.69 -10.60
CA ASP A 69 -2.56 -11.43 -11.35
C ASP A 69 -2.84 -10.27 -10.39
N ILE A 70 -1.79 -9.80 -9.72
CA ILE A 70 -1.85 -8.69 -8.76
C ILE A 70 -1.82 -7.37 -9.52
N HIS A 71 -2.81 -6.53 -9.27
CA HIS A 71 -3.01 -5.27 -9.98
C HIS A 71 -2.52 -4.06 -9.18
N GLY A 72 -2.45 -4.20 -7.86
CA GLY A 72 -2.01 -3.11 -6.99
C GLY A 72 -1.48 -3.58 -5.66
N ILE A 73 -0.95 -2.64 -4.90
CA ILE A 73 -0.41 -2.84 -3.57
C ILE A 73 -0.88 -1.69 -2.67
N PHE A 74 -1.33 -2.04 -1.47
CA PHE A 74 -1.67 -1.07 -0.43
C PHE A 74 -0.62 -1.12 0.69
N LEU A 75 0.01 0.03 0.97
CA LEU A 75 1.04 0.19 2.00
C LEU A 75 0.69 1.32 2.97
N MET A 76 0.94 1.09 4.26
CA MET A 76 0.94 2.13 5.30
C MET A 76 2.38 2.40 5.73
N SER A 77 3.05 3.32 5.04
CA SER A 77 4.51 3.48 5.11
C SER A 77 5.05 4.05 6.43
N SER A 78 4.28 4.92 7.12
CA SER A 78 4.76 5.65 8.30
C SER A 78 4.21 5.14 9.63
N CYS A 79 3.14 4.35 9.61
CA CYS A 79 2.62 3.63 10.78
C CYS A 79 1.53 2.66 10.33
N SER A 80 1.84 1.37 10.27
CA SER A 80 0.81 0.35 10.02
C SER A 80 -0.05 0.18 11.26
N ASN A 81 -1.33 0.55 11.22
CA ASN A 81 -2.27 0.23 12.29
C ASN A 81 -2.74 -1.24 12.09
N PRO A 82 -2.62 -2.16 13.08
CA PRO A 82 -2.31 -2.00 14.51
C PRO A 82 -0.87 -2.33 14.93
N THR A 83 0.03 -2.63 14.00
CA THR A 83 1.38 -3.13 14.32
C THR A 83 2.40 -2.04 14.64
N THR A 84 2.10 -0.77 14.36
CA THR A 84 3.00 0.39 14.45
C THR A 84 4.28 0.24 13.62
N ILE A 85 4.33 -0.73 12.70
CA ILE A 85 5.50 -0.99 11.86
C ILE A 85 5.64 0.14 10.83
N MET A 86 6.86 0.67 10.73
CA MET A 86 7.27 1.62 9.71
C MET A 86 8.13 0.92 8.67
N ILE A 87 7.87 1.18 7.39
CA ILE A 87 8.68 0.59 6.33
C ILE A 87 10.01 1.34 6.24
N ALA A 88 11.12 0.66 6.55
CA ALA A 88 12.45 1.25 6.49
C ALA A 88 12.84 1.63 5.05
N ASN A 89 13.70 2.64 4.86
CA ASN A 89 14.06 3.13 3.52
C ASN A 89 14.68 2.06 2.62
N PHE A 90 15.48 1.14 3.17
CA PHE A 90 16.02 0.04 2.39
C PHE A 90 14.90 -0.85 1.84
N ARG A 91 13.91 -1.18 2.69
CA ARG A 91 12.76 -2.00 2.32
C ARG A 91 11.87 -1.31 1.29
N LYS A 92 11.71 0.02 1.40
CA LYS A 92 11.04 0.84 0.39
C LYS A 92 11.67 0.68 -1.00
N LYS A 93 13.01 0.70 -1.09
CA LYS A 93 13.72 0.50 -2.36
C LYS A 93 13.53 -0.90 -2.91
N GLU A 94 13.58 -1.93 -2.07
CA GLU A 94 13.36 -3.31 -2.49
C GLU A 94 11.94 -3.53 -3.02
N LEU A 95 10.92 -3.04 -2.30
CA LEU A 95 9.53 -3.10 -2.74
C LEU A 95 9.32 -2.32 -4.05
N ALA A 96 9.96 -1.16 -4.21
CA ALA A 96 9.85 -0.36 -5.42
C ALA A 96 10.35 -1.11 -6.67
N VAL A 97 11.37 -1.97 -6.55
CA VAL A 97 11.84 -2.82 -7.66
C VAL A 97 10.74 -3.79 -8.10
N ILE A 98 10.07 -4.45 -7.15
CA ILE A 98 9.00 -5.41 -7.44
C ILE A 98 7.77 -4.69 -8.03
N ILE A 99 7.37 -3.56 -7.44
CA ILE A 99 6.25 -2.75 -7.92
C ILE A 99 6.46 -2.30 -9.37
N ARG A 100 7.65 -1.80 -9.71
CA ARG A 100 8.00 -1.42 -11.09
C ARG A 100 7.99 -2.61 -12.02
N LYS A 101 8.63 -3.73 -11.63
CA LYS A 101 8.75 -4.94 -12.44
C LYS A 101 7.38 -5.53 -12.82
N HIS A 102 6.42 -5.47 -11.90
CA HIS A 102 5.08 -6.03 -12.09
C HIS A 102 4.02 -4.97 -12.44
N HIS A 103 4.43 -3.72 -12.67
CA HIS A 103 3.54 -2.59 -12.99
C HIS A 103 2.37 -2.41 -12.00
N LEU A 104 2.61 -2.66 -10.71
CA LEU A 104 1.57 -2.55 -9.69
C LEU A 104 1.20 -1.10 -9.44
N ILE A 105 -0.09 -0.83 -9.25
CA ILE A 105 -0.58 0.46 -8.75
C ILE A 105 -0.29 0.54 -7.25
N LEU A 106 0.47 1.55 -6.83
CA LEU A 106 0.72 1.81 -5.40
C LEU A 106 -0.37 2.71 -4.83
N ILE A 107 -1.08 2.21 -3.82
CA ILE A 107 -1.94 3.00 -2.94
C ILE A 107 -1.22 3.16 -1.61
N GLU A 108 -0.94 4.40 -1.23
CA GLU A 108 -0.23 4.71 0.01
C GLU A 108 -1.17 5.45 0.97
N ASP A 109 -1.42 4.87 2.14
CA ASP A 109 -2.14 5.52 3.23
C ASP A 109 -1.13 6.05 4.25
N ASP A 110 -0.71 7.31 4.03
CA ASP A 110 0.30 7.98 4.82
C ASP A 110 -0.25 9.17 5.63
N ILE A 111 -1.40 8.96 6.28
CA ILE A 111 -2.03 9.97 7.16
C ILE A 111 -1.08 10.40 8.30
N HIS A 112 -0.12 9.55 8.68
CA HIS A 112 0.83 9.82 9.75
C HIS A 112 2.17 10.41 9.29
N ALA A 113 2.45 10.53 7.97
CA ALA A 113 3.72 11.06 7.45
C ALA A 113 4.11 12.40 8.07
N PHE A 114 3.11 13.25 8.29
CA PHE A 114 3.25 14.59 8.88
C PHE A 114 3.74 14.55 10.33
N LEU A 115 3.38 13.51 11.10
CA LEU A 115 3.80 13.34 12.49
C LEU A 115 5.20 12.71 12.61
N THR A 116 5.66 11.98 11.60
CA THR A 116 6.92 11.21 11.66
C THR A 116 8.08 11.82 10.89
N THR A 117 7.80 12.78 9.99
CA THR A 117 8.83 13.54 9.26
C THR A 117 9.66 14.39 10.23
N GLY A 118 10.93 14.03 10.42
CA GLY A 118 11.90 14.80 11.22
C GLY A 118 12.07 14.37 12.67
N ILE A 119 11.37 13.32 13.13
CA ILE A 119 11.51 12.80 14.51
C ILE A 119 12.47 11.58 14.57
N ILE A 120 12.68 10.88 13.46
CA ILE A 120 13.37 9.58 13.44
C ILE A 120 14.48 9.56 12.37
N PHE A 121 15.64 9.00 12.71
CA PHE A 121 16.89 9.05 11.94
C PHE A 121 16.85 8.38 10.55
N ASP A 122 15.84 7.55 10.25
CA ASP A 122 15.80 6.71 9.03
C ASP A 122 14.43 6.70 8.30
N TYR A 123 13.57 7.70 8.52
CA TYR A 123 12.43 7.95 7.62
C TYR A 123 12.73 9.21 6.82
N GLN A 124 13.04 9.06 5.53
CA GLN A 124 13.43 10.19 4.69
C GLN A 124 12.27 10.75 3.87
N GLN A 125 11.40 9.88 3.35
CA GLN A 125 10.30 10.26 2.46
C GLN A 125 9.27 9.13 2.31
N PRO A 126 8.01 9.43 1.93
CA PRO A 126 6.99 8.43 1.58
C PRO A 126 7.35 7.63 0.31
N MET A 127 6.72 6.47 0.10
CA MET A 127 6.95 5.60 -1.08
C MET A 127 6.54 6.27 -2.39
N SER A 128 5.49 7.07 -2.37
CA SER A 128 5.00 7.90 -3.47
C SER A 128 6.09 8.76 -4.11
N ASN A 129 7.04 9.29 -3.33
CA ASN A 129 8.17 10.06 -3.86
C ASN A 129 9.18 9.22 -4.66
N ILE A 130 9.21 7.90 -4.45
CA ILE A 130 10.08 6.96 -5.17
C ILE A 130 9.40 6.43 -6.43
N LEU A 131 8.06 6.42 -6.46
CA LEU A 131 7.22 5.85 -7.52
C LEU A 131 6.20 6.85 -8.04
N LEU A 132 6.67 8.05 -8.40
CA LEU A 132 5.82 9.17 -8.84
C LEU A 132 4.90 8.82 -10.03
N GLU A 133 5.31 7.89 -10.91
CA GLU A 133 4.53 7.50 -12.09
C GLU A 133 3.45 6.42 -11.80
N GLN A 134 3.44 5.84 -10.60
CA GLN A 134 2.59 4.69 -10.24
C GLN A 134 1.84 4.88 -8.91
N SER A 135 1.93 6.07 -8.32
CA SER A 135 1.29 6.44 -7.06
C SER A 135 0.01 7.22 -7.32
N VAL A 136 -1.04 6.93 -6.57
CA VAL A 136 -2.31 7.68 -6.56
C VAL A 136 -2.69 8.07 -5.15
#